data_AF-A0A518JRT1-F1
#
_entry.id   AF-A0A518JRT1-F1
#
_cell.length_a   1.000
_cell.length_b   1.000
_cell.length_c   1.000
_cell.angle_alpha   90.00
_cell.angle_beta   90.00
_cell.angle_gamma   90.00
#
_symmetry.space_group_name_H-M   'P 1'
#
loop_
_entity.id
_entity.type
_entity.pdbx_description
1 polymer ?
#
loop_
_entity_poly.entity_id
_entity_poly.type
_entity_poly.pdbx_seq_one_letter_code
_entity_poly.pdbx_strand_id
1 'polypeptide(L)'
;MRLAAVALAFLFYISFAAAAEDPLRFSETEFTEIQEGYLTLRWNEIADAAEYQVVDDAEVSRYKGLFPEAFVSGLANGDYRFHVRAFDRDGNLLAQSTIPAEVHVQHWSLSFSLMLMGCGFIVFLVIIGLIVVGTWQTRQTGPRREGSEACSMD
;
A
#
# COMPACT_ATOMS: atom_id res chain seq x y z
N MET A 1 67.01 17.83 -6.27
CA MET A 1 66.76 16.71 -5.33
C MET A 1 65.72 16.99 -4.23
N ARG A 2 65.25 18.23 -4.02
CA ARG A 2 64.24 18.55 -2.97
C ARG A 2 62.77 18.43 -3.41
N LEU A 3 62.50 18.24 -4.71
CA LEU A 3 61.14 18.16 -5.27
C LEU A 3 60.56 16.73 -5.29
N ALA A 4 61.41 15.69 -5.34
CA ALA A 4 60.95 14.29 -5.37
C ALA A 4 60.40 13.81 -4.00
N ALA A 5 60.87 14.39 -2.89
CA ALA A 5 60.46 14.00 -1.54
C ALA A 5 59.05 14.52 -1.16
N VAL A 6 58.60 15.63 -1.76
CA VAL A 6 57.28 16.22 -1.45
C VAL A 6 56.17 15.50 -2.22
N ALA A 7 56.44 15.04 -3.44
CA ALA A 7 55.49 14.26 -4.24
C ALA A 7 55.18 12.89 -3.61
N LEU A 8 56.15 12.29 -2.90
CA LEU A 8 55.99 10.98 -2.28
C LEU A 8 55.23 11.03 -0.94
N ALA A 9 55.25 12.17 -0.25
CA ALA A 9 54.47 12.38 0.98
C ALA A 9 52.97 12.66 0.69
N PHE A 10 52.67 13.26 -0.46
CA PHE A 10 51.28 13.56 -0.85
C PHE A 10 50.51 12.31 -1.32
N LEU A 11 51.22 11.32 -1.89
CA LEU A 11 50.64 10.05 -2.31
C LEU A 11 50.39 9.06 -1.16
N PHE A 12 50.96 9.30 0.03
CA PHE A 12 50.74 8.44 1.19
C PHE A 12 49.62 8.91 2.12
N TYR A 13 49.10 10.12 1.92
CA TYR A 13 48.09 10.71 2.81
C TYR A 13 46.63 10.42 2.41
N ILE A 14 46.38 9.77 1.26
CA ILE A 14 45.04 9.54 0.72
C ILE A 14 44.67 8.04 0.79
N SER A 15 45.09 7.33 1.83
CA SER A 15 44.67 5.93 2.01
C SER A 15 44.36 5.57 3.45
N PHE A 16 43.86 6.54 4.22
CA PHE A 16 42.86 6.21 5.22
C PHE A 16 41.50 6.15 4.51
N ALA A 17 41.32 5.11 3.70
CA ALA A 17 40.00 4.67 3.33
C ALA A 17 39.34 4.29 4.65
N ALA A 18 38.51 5.18 5.19
CA ALA A 18 37.58 4.83 6.23
C ALA A 18 36.88 3.56 5.72
N ALA A 19 37.00 2.47 6.47
CA ALA A 19 36.09 1.36 6.31
C ALA A 19 34.71 1.96 6.50
N ALA A 20 34.01 2.24 5.39
CA ALA A 20 32.62 2.55 5.44
C ALA A 20 31.97 1.25 5.89
N GLU A 21 31.76 1.10 7.20
CA GLU A 21 30.75 0.19 7.71
C GLU A 21 29.49 0.52 6.91
N ASP A 22 29.01 -0.44 6.11
CA ASP A 22 27.90 -0.19 5.19
C ASP A 22 26.69 0.23 6.04
N PRO A 23 26.27 1.50 6.00
CA PRO A 23 25.28 1.98 6.93
C PRO A 23 23.96 1.29 6.64
N LEU A 24 23.31 0.80 7.70
CA LEU A 24 21.99 0.18 7.59
C LEU A 24 21.01 1.21 6.98
N ARG A 25 20.41 0.86 5.85
CA ARG A 25 19.52 1.72 5.07
C ARG A 25 18.41 0.93 4.42
N PHE A 26 17.22 1.51 4.40
CA PHE A 26 16.12 0.97 3.61
C PHE A 26 16.42 1.07 2.11
N SER A 27 15.95 0.08 1.36
CA SER A 27 15.99 0.12 -0.11
C SER A 27 15.04 1.16 -0.68
N GLU A 28 13.92 1.38 0.01
CA GLU A 28 12.89 2.36 -0.33
C GLU A 28 12.47 3.08 0.95
N THR A 29 12.46 4.40 0.89
CA THR A 29 12.24 5.26 2.07
C THR A 29 10.94 6.03 1.99
N GLU A 30 10.28 6.04 0.84
CA GLU A 30 9.03 6.76 0.62
C GLU A 30 8.01 5.80 0.01
N PHE A 31 6.97 5.50 0.79
CA PHE A 31 5.85 4.68 0.33
C PHE A 31 4.60 5.55 0.31
N THR A 32 4.33 6.14 -0.84
CA THR A 32 3.17 7.01 -1.04
C THR A 32 1.94 6.17 -1.36
N GLU A 33 0.83 6.45 -0.68
CA GLU A 33 -0.51 5.91 -0.97
C GLU A 33 -0.64 4.38 -0.89
N ILE A 34 -0.34 3.81 0.28
CA ILE A 34 -0.66 2.41 0.55
C ILE A 34 -2.16 2.29 0.85
N GLN A 35 -2.93 1.82 -0.13
CA GLN A 35 -4.38 1.67 -0.03
C GLN A 35 -4.82 0.40 0.72
N GLU A 36 -3.91 -0.56 0.83
CA GLU A 36 -4.19 -1.92 1.31
C GLU A 36 -3.88 -2.12 2.79
N GLY A 37 -3.20 -1.14 3.42
CA GLY A 37 -2.82 -1.20 4.84
C GLY A 37 -1.72 -2.22 5.15
N TYR A 38 -1.00 -2.71 4.13
CA TYR A 38 0.18 -3.56 4.30
C TYR A 38 1.31 -3.15 3.34
N LEU A 39 2.55 -3.47 3.73
CA LEU A 39 3.74 -3.17 2.94
C LEU A 39 4.90 -4.08 3.30
N THR A 40 5.89 -4.13 2.42
CA THR A 40 7.14 -4.86 2.65
C THR A 40 8.30 -3.88 2.72
N LEU A 41 8.94 -3.80 3.89
CA LEU A 41 10.18 -3.04 4.09
C LEU A 41 11.36 -3.94 3.74
N ARG A 42 12.32 -3.40 3.00
CA ARG A 42 13.58 -4.07 2.66
C ARG A 42 14.75 -3.16 2.99
N TRP A 43 15.85 -3.73 3.43
CA TRP A 43 17.09 -3.00 3.74
C TRP A 43 18.32 -3.79 3.32
N ASN A 44 19.51 -3.21 3.44
CA ASN A 44 20.77 -3.91 3.19
C ASN A 44 21.14 -4.85 4.35
N GLU A 45 21.73 -5.99 4.00
CA GLU A 45 22.23 -6.97 4.98
C GLU A 45 23.55 -6.50 5.59
N ILE A 46 23.70 -6.69 6.91
CA ILE A 46 24.90 -6.42 7.69
C ILE A 46 25.56 -7.75 8.05
N ALA A 47 26.86 -7.91 7.75
CA ALA A 47 27.58 -9.19 7.82
C ALA A 47 27.60 -9.85 9.21
N ASP A 48 27.47 -9.07 10.29
CA ASP A 48 27.49 -9.56 11.67
C ASP A 48 26.12 -9.51 12.37
N ALA A 49 25.07 -9.09 11.65
CA ALA A 49 23.72 -9.04 12.20
C ALA A 49 23.14 -10.45 12.34
N ALA A 50 22.82 -10.81 13.58
CA ALA A 50 22.09 -12.03 13.90
C ALA A 50 20.58 -11.82 13.82
N GLU A 51 20.14 -10.57 14.04
CA GLU A 51 18.74 -10.23 14.17
C GLU A 51 18.49 -8.78 13.76
N TYR A 52 17.39 -8.57 13.06
CA TYR A 52 16.88 -7.26 12.70
C TYR A 52 15.56 -7.00 13.42
N GLN A 53 15.37 -5.76 13.84
CA GLN A 53 14.15 -5.29 14.46
C GLN A 53 13.66 -4.05 13.71
N VAL A 54 12.38 -4.05 13.33
CA VAL A 54 11.72 -2.84 12.83
C VAL A 54 10.90 -2.25 13.97
N VAL A 55 11.13 -0.97 14.24
CA VAL A 55 10.41 -0.18 15.25
C VAL A 55 9.73 1.00 14.58
N ASP A 56 8.60 1.45 15.16
CA ASP A 56 7.97 2.70 14.77
C ASP A 56 8.50 3.89 15.61
N ASP A 57 8.04 5.11 15.30
CA ASP A 57 8.36 6.33 16.05
C ASP A 57 7.98 6.25 17.55
N ALA A 58 7.10 5.32 17.94
CA ALA A 58 6.72 5.07 19.33
C ALA A 58 7.58 3.98 20.00
N GLU A 59 8.68 3.55 19.35
CA GLU A 59 9.57 2.47 19.81
C GLU A 59 8.89 1.10 19.92
N VAL A 60 7.73 0.92 19.27
CA VAL A 60 7.02 -0.35 19.26
C VAL A 60 7.60 -1.25 18.19
N SER A 61 8.10 -2.42 18.60
CA SER A 61 8.60 -3.42 17.67
C SER A 61 7.46 -3.97 16.81
N ARG A 62 7.54 -3.72 15.50
CA ARG A 62 6.60 -4.22 14.49
C ARG A 62 7.05 -5.53 13.87
N TYR A 63 8.35 -5.74 13.82
CA TYR A 63 8.95 -6.95 13.29
C TYR A 63 10.27 -7.27 14.01
N LYS A 64 10.58 -8.56 14.07
CA LYS A 64 11.82 -9.10 14.63
C LYS A 64 12.18 -10.39 13.87
N GLY A 65 13.35 -10.46 13.25
CA GLY A 65 13.74 -11.62 12.46
C GLY A 65 15.13 -11.52 11.84
N LEU A 66 15.60 -12.59 11.21
CA LEU A 66 16.97 -12.68 10.68
C LEU A 66 17.15 -12.10 9.28
N PHE A 67 16.06 -12.00 8.51
CA PHE A 67 16.13 -11.57 7.11
C PHE A 67 16.05 -10.05 7.00
N PRO A 68 16.70 -9.45 5.99
CA PRO A 68 16.67 -8.00 5.74
C PRO A 68 15.37 -7.54 5.06
N GLU A 69 14.25 -8.11 5.52
CA GLU A 69 12.92 -7.89 5.00
C GLU A 69 11.90 -8.01 6.14
N ALA A 70 10.92 -7.10 6.19
CA ALA A 70 9.78 -7.16 7.09
C ALA A 70 8.48 -6.92 6.32
N PHE A 71 7.50 -7.79 6.56
CA PHE A 71 6.13 -7.57 6.12
C PHE A 71 5.33 -6.94 7.27
N VAL A 72 4.84 -5.71 7.07
CA VAL A 72 4.04 -4.98 8.04
C VAL A 72 2.61 -4.88 7.52
N SER A 73 1.63 -5.25 8.35
CA SER A 73 0.21 -5.28 7.96
C SER A 73 -0.69 -4.70 9.03
N GLY A 74 -1.91 -4.33 8.64
CA GLY A 74 -2.92 -3.82 9.58
C GLY A 74 -2.68 -2.37 9.98
N LEU A 75 -1.99 -1.61 9.14
CA LEU A 75 -1.83 -0.17 9.32
C LEU A 75 -3.18 0.50 9.06
N ALA A 76 -3.58 1.43 9.92
CA ALA A 76 -4.76 2.25 9.71
C ALA A 76 -4.43 3.44 8.81
N ASN A 77 -5.41 4.30 8.51
CA ASN A 77 -5.12 5.55 7.82
C ASN A 77 -4.19 6.44 8.66
N GLY A 78 -3.14 6.96 8.03
CA GLY A 78 -2.20 7.87 8.68
C GLY A 78 -0.79 7.81 8.13
N ASP A 79 0.08 8.62 8.74
CA ASP A 79 1.49 8.70 8.45
C ASP A 79 2.28 7.85 9.46
N TYR A 80 3.12 6.95 8.94
CA TYR A 80 3.97 6.10 9.75
C TYR A 80 5.43 6.31 9.36
N ARG A 81 6.32 6.24 10.36
CA ARG A 81 7.76 6.20 10.15
C ARG A 81 8.32 4.94 10.79
N PHE A 82 9.12 4.21 10.02
CA PHE A 82 9.77 3.00 10.49
C PHE A 82 11.28 3.16 10.50
N HIS A 83 11.90 2.62 11.54
CA HIS A 83 13.35 2.52 11.69
C HIS A 83 13.72 1.05 11.82
N VAL A 84 14.85 0.67 11.26
CA VAL A 84 15.40 -0.67 11.40
C VAL A 84 16.65 -0.64 12.26
N ARG A 85 16.78 -1.64 13.12
CA ARG A 85 17.93 -1.89 13.98
C ARG A 85 18.48 -3.27 13.70
N ALA A 86 19.79 -3.40 13.66
CA ALA A 86 20.50 -4.65 13.55
C ALA A 86 21.20 -4.96 14.88
N PHE A 87 21.06 -6.20 15.34
CA PHE A 87 21.64 -6.70 16.58
C PHE A 87 22.56 -7.89 16.30
N ASP A 88 23.61 -8.02 17.10
CA ASP A 88 24.47 -9.22 17.10
C ASP A 88 23.82 -10.38 17.88
N ARG A 89 24.51 -11.51 17.96
CA ARG A 89 24.03 -12.70 18.71
C ARG A 89 23.95 -12.48 20.22
N ASP A 90 24.72 -11.53 20.74
CA ASP A 90 24.78 -11.19 22.15
C ASP A 90 23.73 -10.11 22.52
N GLY A 91 23.00 -9.59 21.53
CA GLY A 91 21.96 -8.57 21.68
C GLY A 91 22.48 -7.12 21.67
N ASN A 92 23.74 -6.89 21.29
CA ASN A 92 24.28 -5.54 21.13
C ASN A 92 23.80 -4.93 19.81
N LEU A 93 23.45 -3.64 19.85
CA LEU A 93 23.07 -2.88 18.67
C LEU A 93 24.31 -2.65 17.80
N LEU A 94 24.29 -3.20 16.58
CA LEU A 94 25.35 -3.03 15.59
C LEU A 94 25.13 -1.79 14.74
N ALA A 95 23.90 -1.61 14.26
CA ALA A 95 23.55 -0.50 13.37
C ALA A 95 22.07 -0.13 13.50
N GLN A 96 21.76 1.13 13.22
CA GLN A 96 20.40 1.63 13.10
C GLN A 96 20.27 2.47 11.82
N SER A 97 19.10 2.42 11.18
CA SER A 97 18.80 3.28 10.03
C SER A 97 18.78 4.75 10.42
N THR A 98 19.56 5.57 9.71
CA THR A 98 19.56 7.02 9.88
C THR A 98 18.34 7.68 9.21
N ILE A 99 17.89 7.12 8.09
CA ILE A 99 16.75 7.63 7.32
C ILE A 99 15.54 6.74 7.61
N PRO A 100 14.44 7.29 8.14
CA PRO A 100 13.21 6.52 8.34
C PRO A 100 12.56 6.17 7.00
N ALA A 101 11.86 5.04 6.96
CA ALA A 101 10.90 4.75 5.90
C ALA A 101 9.57 5.45 6.24
N GLU A 102 9.21 6.48 5.48
CA GLU A 102 7.95 7.20 5.60
C GLU A 102 6.88 6.51 4.76
N VAL A 103 5.75 6.21 5.41
CA VAL A 103 4.64 5.47 4.81
C VAL A 103 3.36 6.26 5.02
N HIS A 104 2.69 6.61 3.92
CA HIS A 104 1.38 7.23 3.96
C HIS A 104 0.30 6.21 3.59
N VAL A 105 -0.56 5.87 4.56
CA VAL A 105 -1.64 4.89 4.37
C VAL A 105 -2.96 5.61 4.23
N GLN A 106 -3.65 5.39 3.11
CA GLN A 106 -4.97 5.95 2.85
C GLN A 106 -5.87 4.89 2.20
N HIS A 107 -6.78 4.32 3.00
CA HIS A 107 -7.78 3.36 2.56
C HIS A 107 -8.88 4.03 1.73
N TRP A 108 -9.45 3.26 0.81
CA TRP A 108 -10.62 3.66 0.03
C TRP A 108 -11.76 4.14 0.94
N SER A 109 -12.36 5.27 0.56
CA SER A 109 -13.49 5.79 1.34
C SER A 109 -14.69 4.84 1.25
N LEU A 110 -15.23 4.47 2.40
CA LEU A 110 -16.48 3.71 2.50
C LEU A 110 -17.63 4.45 1.79
N SER A 111 -17.60 5.79 1.84
CA SER A 111 -18.59 6.67 1.21
C SER A 111 -18.68 6.48 -0.29
N PHE A 112 -17.53 6.30 -0.97
CA PHE A 112 -17.51 6.08 -2.41
C PHE A 112 -18.16 4.75 -2.79
N SER A 113 -17.87 3.67 -2.06
CA SER A 113 -18.54 2.38 -2.25
C SER A 113 -20.04 2.47 -1.99
N LEU A 114 -20.47 3.19 -0.95
CA LEU A 114 -21.88 3.40 -0.64
C LEU A 114 -22.59 4.23 -1.73
N MET A 115 -21.92 5.21 -2.33
CA MET A 115 -22.45 5.95 -3.48
C MET A 115 -22.62 5.06 -4.71
N LEU A 116 -21.64 4.21 -5.02
CA LEU A 116 -21.73 3.26 -6.13
C LEU A 116 -22.86 2.24 -5.90
N MET A 117 -22.96 1.70 -4.69
CA MET A 117 -24.05 0.82 -4.28
C MET A 117 -25.41 1.52 -4.41
N GLY A 118 -25.52 2.76 -3.95
CA GLY A 118 -26.75 3.56 -4.05
C GLY A 118 -27.14 3.85 -5.50
N CYS A 119 -26.17 4.24 -6.34
CA CYS A 119 -26.38 4.47 -7.77
C CYS A 119 -26.88 3.20 -8.46
N GLY A 120 -26.21 2.06 -8.23
CA GLY A 120 -26.63 0.77 -8.77
C GLY A 120 -28.02 0.35 -8.31
N PHE A 121 -28.34 0.59 -7.04
CA PHE A 121 -29.66 0.31 -6.46
C PHE A 121 -30.77 1.15 -7.12
N ILE A 122 -30.52 2.44 -7.38
CA ILE A 122 -31.47 3.31 -8.08
C ILE A 122 -31.74 2.79 -9.50
N VAL A 123 -30.68 2.48 -10.26
CA VAL A 123 -30.82 1.93 -11.62
C VAL A 123 -31.60 0.63 -11.61
N PHE A 124 -31.31 -0.26 -10.66
CA PHE A 124 -32.02 -1.52 -10.48
C PHE A 124 -33.52 -1.31 -10.22
N LEU A 125 -33.88 -0.38 -9.33
CA LEU A 125 -35.28 -0.03 -9.07
C LEU A 125 -35.99 0.55 -10.30
N VAL A 126 -35.29 1.38 -11.08
CA VAL A 126 -35.85 1.93 -12.33
C VAL A 126 -36.17 0.83 -13.34
N ILE A 127 -35.25 -0.12 -13.53
CA ILE A 127 -35.47 -1.27 -14.44
C ILE A 127 -36.65 -2.12 -13.97
N ILE A 128 -36.74 -2.43 -12.68
CA ILE A 128 -37.88 -3.16 -12.11
C ILE A 128 -39.18 -2.39 -12.36
N GLY A 129 -39.20 -1.08 -12.10
CA GLY A 129 -40.36 -0.24 -12.33
C GLY A 129 -40.83 -0.29 -13.78
N LEU A 130 -39.91 -0.21 -14.74
CA LEU A 130 -40.21 -0.32 -16.16
C LEU A 130 -40.82 -1.69 -16.53
N ILE A 131 -40.29 -2.78 -15.97
CA ILE A 131 -40.83 -4.12 -16.19
C ILE A 131 -42.24 -4.23 -15.60
N VAL A 132 -42.45 -3.80 -14.36
CA VAL A 132 -43.78 -3.87 -13.71
C VAL A 132 -44.80 -3.08 -14.52
N VAL A 133 -44.49 -1.85 -14.90
CA VAL A 133 -45.39 -1.01 -15.71
C VAL A 133 -45.66 -1.66 -17.07
N GLY A 134 -44.62 -2.15 -17.75
CA GLY A 134 -44.76 -2.84 -19.03
C GLY A 134 -45.64 -4.08 -18.95
N THR A 135 -45.46 -4.92 -17.91
CA THR A 135 -46.29 -6.11 -17.70
C THR A 135 -47.73 -5.79 -17.33
N TRP A 136 -47.99 -4.64 -16.71
CA TRP A 136 -49.35 -4.22 -16.37
C TRP A 136 -50.11 -3.69 -17.59
N GLN A 137 -49.43 -2.95 -18.47
CA GLN A 137 -50.02 -2.43 -19.71
C GLN A 137 -50.42 -3.55 -20.69
N THR A 138 -49.59 -4.58 -20.85
CA THR A 138 -49.91 -5.72 -21.73
C THR A 138 -51.14 -6.52 -21.26
N ARG A 139 -51.45 -6.52 -19.96
CA ARG A 139 -52.65 -7.16 -19.41
C ARG A 139 -53.93 -6.36 -19.66
N GLN A 140 -53.83 -5.04 -19.79
CA GLN A 140 -55.00 -4.17 -19.98
C GLN A 140 -55.45 -4.09 -21.43
N THR A 141 -54.55 -4.28 -22.40
CA THR A 141 -54.91 -4.51 -23.81
C THR A 141 -55.38 -5.95 -24.04
N GLY A 142 -56.41 -6.37 -23.30
CA GLY A 142 -57.18 -7.58 -23.60
C GLY A 142 -57.98 -7.40 -24.90
N PRO A 143 -58.31 -8.51 -25.61
CA PRO A 143 -58.75 -8.49 -26.99
C PRO A 143 -59.99 -7.60 -27.17
N ARG A 144 -59.84 -6.56 -28.01
CA ARG A 144 -60.96 -5.77 -28.52
C ARG A 144 -61.98 -6.76 -29.10
N ARG A 145 -63.18 -6.81 -28.52
CA ARG A 145 -64.31 -7.59 -29.03
C ARG A 145 -64.68 -7.03 -30.41
N GLU A 146 -64.01 -7.54 -31.42
CA GLU A 146 -64.36 -7.37 -32.83
C GLU A 146 -65.31 -8.53 -33.16
N GLY A 147 -66.61 -8.27 -33.05
CA GLY A 147 -67.62 -9.31 -33.26
C GLY A 147 -68.98 -8.94 -32.73
N SER A 148 -69.63 -7.92 -33.31
CA SER A 148 -71.07 -7.70 -33.12
C SER A 148 -71.76 -6.89 -34.23
N GLU A 149 -71.17 -6.77 -35.43
CA GLU A 149 -71.80 -6.00 -36.54
C GLU A 149 -72.14 -6.85 -37.78
N ALA A 150 -72.21 -8.18 -37.66
CA ALA A 150 -72.47 -9.07 -38.79
C ALA A 150 -73.66 -10.02 -38.56
N CYS A 151 -74.78 -9.57 -38.00
CA CYS A 151 -76.06 -10.29 -38.13
C CYS A 151 -77.23 -9.42 -37.68
N SER A 152 -77.86 -8.68 -38.60
CA SER A 152 -79.30 -8.33 -38.58
C SER A 152 -79.57 -7.35 -39.72
N MET A 153 -79.64 -7.86 -40.94
CA MET A 153 -80.32 -7.21 -42.06
C MET A 153 -81.36 -8.22 -42.53
N ASP A 154 -82.55 -8.12 -41.95
CA ASP A 154 -83.82 -8.69 -42.42
C ASP A 154 -84.88 -7.58 -42.31
#